data_AF-A0A2H1JTX5-F1
#
_entry.id   AF-A0A2H1JTX5-F1
#
_cell.length_a   1.000
_cell.length_b   1.000
_cell.length_c   1.000
_cell.angle_alpha   90.00
_cell.angle_beta   90.00
_cell.angle_gamma   90.00
#
_symmetry.space_group_name_H-M   'P 1'
#
loop_
_entity.id
_entity.type
_entity.pdbx_description
1 polymer ?
#
loop_
_entity_poly.entity_id
_entity_poly.type
_entity_poly.pdbx_seq_one_letter_code
_entity_poly.pdbx_strand_id
1 'polypeptide(L)'
;MLLDGRRHSVQQGFIAHDGFQCGCCTPGQVCSVIGMLDEAEHGHPSHVTEHLEADVDLDDDEIRERMSGNLCRCGAYVGILNAVREATGRRKR
;
A
#
# COMPACT_ATOMS: atom_id res chain seq x y z
N MET A 1 6.94 2.08 -13.26
CA MET A 1 8.37 2.03 -13.61
C MET A 1 8.80 0.58 -13.57
N LEU A 2 9.20 0.00 -14.70
CA LEU A 2 9.66 -1.40 -14.78
C LEU A 2 11.11 -1.45 -14.31
N LEU A 3 11.48 -2.40 -13.46
CA LEU A 3 12.89 -2.74 -13.19
C LEU A 3 13.24 -3.89 -14.14
N ASP A 4 14.17 -3.66 -15.06
CA ASP A 4 14.66 -4.67 -16.03
C ASP A 4 13.57 -5.34 -16.88
N GLY A 5 12.51 -4.59 -17.23
CA GLY A 5 11.37 -5.12 -17.99
C GLY A 5 10.43 -6.02 -17.18
N ARG A 6 10.69 -6.22 -15.88
CA ARG A 6 9.83 -6.98 -14.97
C ARG A 6 8.99 -6.04 -14.09
N ARG A 7 7.76 -6.46 -13.82
CA ARG A 7 6.83 -5.75 -12.94
C ARG A 7 7.15 -6.06 -11.48
N HIS A 8 7.26 -5.02 -10.66
CA HIS A 8 7.39 -5.13 -9.21
C HIS A 8 6.17 -5.86 -8.61
N SER A 9 6.33 -6.59 -7.51
CA SER A 9 5.22 -7.33 -6.86
C SER A 9 4.02 -6.43 -6.54
N VAL A 10 4.26 -5.24 -5.98
CA VAL A 10 3.22 -4.21 -5.77
C VAL A 10 2.49 -3.87 -7.06
N GLN A 11 3.19 -3.70 -8.18
CA GLN A 11 2.54 -3.41 -9.47
C GLN A 11 1.67 -4.58 -9.94
N GLN A 12 2.10 -5.82 -9.69
CA GLN A 12 1.30 -7.01 -9.99
C GLN A 12 0.04 -7.07 -9.12
N GLY A 13 0.15 -6.75 -7.82
CA GLY A 13 -1.00 -6.64 -6.93
C GLY A 13 -2.01 -5.60 -7.39
N PHE A 14 -1.56 -4.42 -7.82
CA PHE A 14 -2.45 -3.39 -8.37
C PHE A 14 -3.21 -3.87 -9.62
N ILE A 15 -2.58 -4.69 -10.47
CA ILE A 15 -3.25 -5.31 -11.63
C ILE A 15 -4.25 -6.38 -11.17
N ALA A 16 -3.86 -7.24 -10.23
CA ALA A 16 -4.68 -8.35 -9.77
C ALA A 16 -5.95 -7.90 -9.02
N HIS A 17 -5.89 -6.76 -8.33
CA HIS A 17 -6.96 -6.26 -7.46
C HIS A 17 -7.71 -5.05 -8.01
N ASP A 18 -7.54 -4.73 -9.30
CA ASP A 18 -8.13 -3.53 -9.93
C ASP A 18 -7.84 -2.25 -9.12
N GLY A 19 -6.59 -2.13 -8.66
CA GLY A 19 -6.10 -1.06 -7.78
C GLY A 19 -5.90 0.28 -8.48
N PHE A 20 -6.51 0.49 -9.65
CA PHE A 20 -6.44 1.72 -10.41
C PHE A 20 -7.58 1.81 -11.44
N GLN A 21 -7.84 3.02 -11.94
CA GLN A 21 -8.71 3.24 -13.09
C GLN A 21 -8.01 4.15 -14.10
N CYS A 22 -8.11 5.47 -13.95
CA CYS A 22 -7.48 6.42 -14.88
C CYS A 22 -5.94 6.38 -14.89
N GLY A 23 -5.32 5.72 -13.92
CA GLY A 23 -3.87 5.54 -13.82
C GLY A 23 -3.08 6.75 -13.31
N CYS A 24 -3.68 7.96 -13.27
CA CYS A 24 -2.96 9.19 -12.93
C CYS A 24 -2.29 9.13 -11.53
N CYS A 25 -3.01 8.65 -10.51
CA CYS A 25 -2.45 8.52 -9.16
C CYS A 25 -1.58 7.27 -8.96
N THR A 26 -1.64 6.29 -9.87
CA THR A 26 -1.04 4.96 -9.67
C THR A 26 0.47 4.97 -9.45
N PRO A 27 1.28 5.81 -10.13
CA PRO A 27 2.70 5.91 -9.81
C PRO A 27 2.96 6.33 -8.35
N GLY A 28 2.24 7.36 -7.85
CA GLY A 28 2.36 7.82 -6.47
C GLY A 28 1.92 6.77 -5.46
N GLN A 29 0.81 6.08 -5.74
CA GLN A 29 0.33 4.95 -4.94
C GLN A 29 1.39 3.85 -4.84
N VAL A 30 1.94 3.38 -5.97
CA VAL A 30 2.94 2.30 -5.97
C VAL A 30 4.20 2.67 -5.21
N CYS A 31 4.74 3.89 -5.42
CA CYS A 31 5.91 4.36 -4.68
C CYS A 31 5.64 4.47 -3.18
N SER A 32 4.46 4.99 -2.80
CA SER A 32 4.10 5.16 -1.40
C SER A 32 3.87 3.83 -0.69
N VAL A 33 3.32 2.83 -1.37
CA VAL A 33 3.22 1.46 -0.83
C VAL A 33 4.61 0.91 -0.52
N ILE A 34 5.58 1.07 -1.42
CA ILE A 34 6.94 0.60 -1.17
C ILE A 34 7.57 1.34 0.02
N GLY A 35 7.42 2.67 0.07
CA GLY A 35 7.93 3.50 1.17
C GLY A 35 7.29 3.15 2.51
N MET A 36 5.97 3.05 2.59
CA MET A 36 5.30 2.77 3.86
C MET A 36 5.53 1.33 4.37
N LEU A 37 5.82 0.38 3.48
CA LEU A 37 6.25 -0.97 3.88
C LEU A 37 7.65 -0.93 4.51
N ASP A 38 8.59 -0.19 3.90
CA ASP A 38 9.92 0.03 4.46
C ASP A 38 9.84 0.77 5.81
N GLU A 39 9.00 1.80 5.93
CA GLU A 39 8.77 2.52 7.18
C GLU A 39 8.25 1.59 8.30
N ALA A 40 7.30 0.72 7.98
CA ALA A 40 6.74 -0.22 8.95
C ALA A 40 7.76 -1.31 9.34
N GLU A 41 8.58 -1.80 8.42
CA GLU A 41 9.67 -2.74 8.70
C GLU A 41 10.70 -2.13 9.67
N HIS A 42 10.93 -0.82 9.60
CA HIS A 42 11.77 -0.07 10.53
C HIS A 42 11.05 0.39 11.82
N GLY A 43 9.80 -0.02 12.03
CA GLY A 43 9.04 0.28 13.24
C GLY A 43 8.57 1.73 13.37
N HIS A 44 8.49 2.48 12.27
CA HIS A 44 7.97 3.85 12.31
C HIS A 44 6.45 3.85 12.58
N PRO A 45 5.96 4.49 13.66
CA PRO A 45 4.53 4.57 13.95
C PRO A 45 3.80 5.51 12.98
N SER A 46 2.50 5.32 12.83
CA SER A 46 1.58 6.24 12.16
C SER A 46 0.67 6.95 13.17
N HIS A 47 -0.27 7.77 12.68
CA HIS A 47 -1.24 8.43 13.54
C HIS A 47 -2.15 7.45 14.29
N VAL A 48 -2.38 6.26 13.73
CA VAL A 48 -3.30 5.26 14.30
C VAL A 48 -2.58 4.16 15.10
N THR A 49 -1.26 4.26 15.28
CA THR A 49 -0.51 3.30 16.08
C THR A 49 -0.85 3.46 17.57
N GLU A 50 -1.43 2.43 18.19
CA GLU A 50 -1.84 2.48 19.60
C GLU A 50 -0.67 2.44 20.58
N HIS A 51 0.40 1.70 20.26
CA HIS A 51 1.52 1.44 21.15
C HIS A 51 2.85 1.80 20.48
N LEU A 52 3.41 2.96 20.83
CA LEU A 52 4.64 3.50 20.21
C LEU A 52 5.91 2.71 20.56
N GLU A 53 5.85 1.81 21.53
CA GLU A 53 6.99 0.99 22.00
C GLU A 53 6.95 -0.45 21.45
N ALA A 54 5.89 -0.82 20.73
CA ALA A 54 5.70 -2.16 20.17
C ALA A 54 5.95 -2.17 18.66
N ASP A 55 6.11 -3.38 18.09
CA ASP A 55 6.17 -3.56 16.64
C ASP A 55 4.85 -3.11 15.98
N VAL A 56 4.96 -2.47 14.81
CA VAL A 56 3.81 -2.00 14.04
C VAL A 56 3.09 -3.17 13.37
N ASP A 57 1.82 -3.38 13.71
CA ASP A 57 0.94 -4.29 12.98
C ASP A 57 0.30 -3.55 11.78
N LEU A 58 0.68 -3.89 10.54
CA LEU A 58 0.13 -3.27 9.32
C LEU A 58 -1.29 -3.71 8.98
N ASP A 59 -2.23 -3.49 9.90
CA ASP A 59 -3.64 -3.77 9.70
C ASP A 59 -4.29 -2.80 8.68
N ASP A 60 -5.60 -2.95 8.48
CA ASP A 60 -6.31 -2.13 7.50
C ASP A 60 -6.31 -0.63 7.81
N ASP A 61 -6.33 -0.26 9.10
CA ASP A 61 -6.40 1.12 9.51
C ASP A 61 -5.02 1.77 9.43
N GLU A 62 -3.96 1.04 9.81
CA GLU A 62 -2.57 1.43 9.57
C GLU A 62 -2.27 1.63 8.08
N ILE A 63 -2.68 0.69 7.22
CA ILE A 63 -2.49 0.84 5.77
C ILE A 63 -3.24 2.06 5.25
N ARG A 64 -4.49 2.28 5.67
CA ARG A 64 -5.28 3.44 5.20
C ARG A 64 -4.66 4.76 5.64
N GLU A 65 -4.23 4.86 6.89
CA GLU A 65 -3.59 6.06 7.42
C GLU A 65 -2.30 6.37 6.67
N ARG A 66 -1.42 5.37 6.52
CA ARG A 66 -0.14 5.53 5.80
C ARG A 66 -0.31 5.87 4.33
N MET A 67 -1.40 5.41 3.72
CA MET A 67 -1.72 5.70 2.31
C MET A 67 -2.58 6.96 2.12
N SER A 68 -3.02 7.62 3.18
CA SER A 68 -3.97 8.74 3.14
C SER A 68 -3.46 9.96 2.34
N GLY A 69 -2.13 10.13 2.26
CA GLY A 69 -1.47 11.17 1.47
C GLY A 69 -1.59 11.00 -0.05
N ASN A 70 -2.10 9.86 -0.53
CA ASN A 70 -2.23 9.57 -1.97
C ASN A 70 -3.70 9.60 -2.40
N LEU A 71 -4.12 10.75 -2.95
CA LEU A 71 -5.50 10.95 -3.38
C LEU A 71 -5.82 10.22 -4.70
N CYS A 72 -6.94 9.49 -4.70
CA CYS A 72 -7.51 8.82 -5.86
C CYS A 72 -8.91 9.36 -6.18
N ARG A 73 -9.04 10.18 -7.22
CA ARG A 73 -10.35 10.74 -7.62
C ARG A 73 -11.30 9.70 -8.23
N CYS A 74 -10.75 8.63 -8.79
CA CYS A 74 -11.52 7.49 -9.29
C CYS A 74 -12.15 6.65 -8.16
N GLY A 75 -11.67 6.78 -6.92
CA GLY A 75 -12.19 6.02 -5.78
C GLY A 75 -11.74 4.55 -5.74
N ALA A 76 -10.60 4.20 -6.35
CA ALA A 76 -10.08 2.82 -6.41
C ALA A 76 -9.51 2.30 -5.06
N TYR A 77 -9.77 2.97 -3.94
CA TYR A 77 -9.13 2.71 -2.64
C TYR A 77 -9.30 1.27 -2.13
N VAL A 78 -10.44 0.63 -2.40
CA VAL A 78 -10.67 -0.77 -2.01
C VAL A 78 -9.71 -1.72 -2.75
N GLY A 79 -9.53 -1.52 -4.06
CA GLY A 79 -8.58 -2.29 -4.87
C GLY A 79 -7.13 -2.02 -4.48
N ILE A 80 -6.79 -0.75 -4.20
CA ILE A 80 -5.47 -0.35 -3.68
C ILE A 80 -5.18 -1.06 -2.36
N LEU A 81 -6.10 -1.03 -1.40
CA LEU A 81 -5.95 -1.70 -0.11
C LEU A 81 -5.75 -3.22 -0.27
N ASN A 82 -6.50 -3.87 -1.16
CA ASN A 82 -6.32 -5.30 -1.43
C ASN A 82 -4.95 -5.61 -2.05
N ALA A 83 -4.46 -4.76 -2.96
CA ALA A 83 -3.13 -4.89 -3.54
C ALA A 83 -2.02 -4.77 -2.48
N VAL A 84 -2.17 -3.85 -1.52
CA VAL A 84 -1.23 -3.69 -0.41
C VAL A 84 -1.25 -4.91 0.51
N ARG A 85 -2.42 -5.42 0.87
CA ARG A 85 -2.56 -6.64 1.67
C ARG A 85 -1.84 -7.84 1.05
N GLU A 86 -1.93 -7.99 -0.27
CA GLU A 86 -1.19 -9.04 -0.95
C GLU A 86 0.33 -8.82 -0.83
N ALA A 87 0.80 -7.58 -0.97
CA ALA A 87 2.21 -7.24 -0.81
C ALA A 87 2.75 -7.48 0.61
N THR A 88 1.91 -7.37 1.65
CA THR A 88 2.27 -7.70 3.05
C THR A 88 2.15 -9.19 3.38
N GLY A 89 1.83 -10.05 2.41
CA GLY A 89 1.58 -11.48 2.64
C GLY A 89 0.25 -11.78 3.35
N ARG A 90 -0.62 -10.76 3.55
CA ARG A 90 -1.93 -10.86 4.20
C ARG A 90 -3.00 -11.15 3.15
N ARG A 91 -3.12 -12.40 2.68
CA ARG A 91 -4.24 -12.79 1.79
C ARG A 91 -5.56 -12.81 2.56
N LYS A 92 -6.59 -12.14 2.03
CA LYS A 92 -7.99 -12.38 2.44
C LYS A 92 -8.31 -13.87 2.18
N ARG A 93 -8.77 -14.58 3.21
CA ARG A 93 -9.46 -15.86 3.05
C ARG A 93 -10.79 -15.66 2.34
#